data_AF-A0A4D6M5E7-F1
#
_entry.id   AF-A0A4D6M5E7-F1
#
_cell.length_a   1.000
_cell.length_b   1.000
_cell.length_c   1.000
_cell.angle_alpha   90.00
_cell.angle_beta   90.00
_cell.angle_gamma   90.00
#
_symmetry.space_group_name_H-M   'P 1'
#
loop_
_entity.id
_entity.type
_entity.pdbx_description
1 polymer ?
#
loop_
_entity_poly.entity_id
_entity_poly.type
_entity_poly.pdbx_seq_one_letter_code
_entity_poly.pdbx_strand_id
1 'polypeptide(L)'
;MKKLKKMLQERREKPRKEESDFFDYVVDELSKEGTLLNEEMALDLMFTLLFASFETTSLALTYAIKALSDHPSVLKRLEVDDAHTNLPARGPASTNLSARSPALRTYLSVVQHT
;
A
#
# COMPACT_ATOMS: atom_id res chain seq x y z
N MET A 1 -18.76 6.56 -1.38
CA MET A 1 -19.56 5.40 -1.86
C MET A 1 -19.81 5.38 -3.36
N LYS A 2 -20.41 6.42 -3.98
CA LYS A 2 -20.76 6.41 -5.43
C LYS A 2 -19.61 5.97 -6.36
N LYS A 3 -18.38 6.43 -6.10
CA LYS A 3 -17.19 6.06 -6.89
C LYS A 3 -16.81 4.59 -6.76
N LEU A 4 -16.72 4.07 -5.52
CA LEU A 4 -16.42 2.65 -5.28
C LEU A 4 -17.49 1.73 -5.88
N LYS A 5 -18.77 2.11 -5.75
CA LYS A 5 -19.88 1.37 -6.35
C LYS A 5 -19.77 1.30 -7.87
N LYS A 6 -19.46 2.42 -8.52
CA LYS A 6 -19.22 2.47 -9.97
C LYS A 6 -18.05 1.55 -10.38
N MET A 7 -16.92 1.62 -9.66
CA MET A 7 -15.76 0.76 -9.94
C MET A 7 -16.08 -0.72 -9.76
N LEU A 8 -16.89 -1.07 -8.75
CA LEU A 8 -17.35 -2.44 -8.52
C LEU A 8 -18.23 -2.96 -9.66
N GLN A 9 -19.15 -2.12 -10.16
CA GLN A 9 -19.97 -2.45 -11.33
C GLN A 9 -19.10 -2.65 -12.59
N GLU A 10 -18.18 -1.73 -12.86
CA GLU A 10 -17.25 -1.84 -14.00
C GLU A 10 -16.42 -3.12 -13.96
N ARG A 11 -15.94 -3.52 -12.77
CA ARG A 11 -15.20 -4.78 -12.57
C ARG A 11 -16.04 -6.01 -12.81
N ARG A 12 -17.31 -6.01 -12.36
CA ARG A 12 -18.24 -7.13 -12.60
C ARG A 12 -18.59 -7.27 -14.08
N GLU A 13 -18.78 -6.17 -14.79
CA GLU A 13 -19.10 -6.18 -16.23
C GLU A 13 -17.92 -6.60 -17.11
N LYS A 14 -16.69 -6.31 -16.68
CA LYS A 14 -15.46 -6.65 -17.40
C LYS A 14 -14.45 -7.31 -16.47
N PRO A 15 -14.67 -8.59 -16.10
CA PRO A 15 -13.74 -9.31 -15.26
C PRO A 15 -12.36 -9.37 -15.90
N ARG A 16 -11.31 -9.21 -15.09
CA ARG A 16 -9.93 -9.41 -15.56
C ARG A 16 -9.65 -10.89 -15.70
N LYS A 17 -8.73 -11.25 -16.60
CA LYS A 17 -8.32 -12.65 -16.80
C LYS A 17 -7.53 -13.21 -15.61
N GLU A 18 -6.87 -12.33 -14.86
CA GLU A 18 -6.08 -12.67 -13.69
C GLU A 18 -6.47 -11.74 -12.54
N GLU A 19 -6.77 -12.33 -11.39
CA GLU A 19 -6.98 -11.60 -10.13
C GLU A 19 -5.64 -11.03 -9.69
N SER A 20 -5.50 -9.71 -9.74
CA SER A 20 -4.22 -9.03 -9.54
C SER A 20 -4.23 -8.04 -8.40
N ASP A 21 -5.39 -7.70 -7.85
CA ASP A 21 -5.49 -6.86 -6.67
C ASP A 21 -6.66 -7.24 -5.75
N PHE A 22 -6.67 -6.62 -4.57
CA PHE A 22 -7.70 -6.78 -3.55
C PHE A 22 -9.14 -6.64 -4.08
N PHE A 23 -9.35 -5.77 -5.07
CA PHE A 23 -10.68 -5.48 -5.59
C PHE A 23 -11.21 -6.68 -6.40
N ASP A 24 -10.35 -7.46 -7.06
CA ASP A 24 -10.78 -8.71 -7.71
C ASP A 24 -11.23 -9.74 -6.66
N TYR A 25 -10.50 -9.90 -5.56
CA TYR A 25 -10.90 -10.80 -4.46
C TYR A 25 -12.25 -10.43 -3.85
N VAL A 26 -12.54 -9.13 -3.73
CA VAL A 26 -13.86 -8.67 -3.27
C VAL A 26 -14.96 -9.07 -4.27
N VAL A 27 -14.69 -8.97 -5.58
CA VAL A 27 -15.65 -9.38 -6.61
C VAL A 27 -15.87 -10.89 -6.60
N ASP A 28 -14.80 -11.68 -6.50
CA ASP A 28 -14.87 -13.14 -6.36
C ASP A 28 -15.68 -13.55 -5.13
N GLU A 29 -15.38 -12.97 -3.96
CA GLU A 29 -16.09 -13.28 -2.72
C GLU A 29 -17.59 -12.93 -2.80
N LEU A 30 -17.94 -11.79 -3.39
CA LEU A 30 -19.33 -11.38 -3.62
C LEU A 30 -20.09 -12.30 -4.60
N SER A 31 -19.38 -13.11 -5.39
CA SER A 31 -19.98 -14.05 -6.33
C SER A 31 -20.27 -15.44 -5.73
N LYS A 32 -19.71 -15.74 -4.55
CA LYS A 32 -19.87 -17.03 -3.87
C LYS A 32 -21.25 -17.15 -3.22
N GLU A 33 -21.91 -18.28 -3.45
CA GLU A 33 -23.16 -18.59 -2.76
C GLU A 33 -22.92 -18.77 -1.26
N GLY A 34 -23.81 -18.20 -0.44
CA GLY A 34 -23.73 -18.31 1.02
C GLY A 34 -22.65 -17.45 1.69
N THR A 35 -21.99 -16.54 0.96
CA THR A 35 -21.05 -15.59 1.58
C THR A 35 -21.75 -14.68 2.59
N LEU A 36 -21.03 -14.32 3.65
CA LEU A 36 -21.46 -13.31 4.62
C LEU A 36 -21.30 -11.89 4.08
N LEU A 37 -20.48 -11.72 3.03
CA LEU A 37 -20.17 -10.43 2.45
C LEU A 37 -21.24 -10.01 1.44
N ASN A 38 -22.00 -8.97 1.74
CA ASN A 38 -22.90 -8.34 0.77
C ASN A 38 -22.26 -7.09 0.14
N GLU A 39 -22.89 -6.54 -0.90
CA GLU A 39 -22.35 -5.39 -1.65
C GLU A 39 -22.15 -4.15 -0.77
N GLU A 40 -23.05 -3.86 0.16
CA GLU A 40 -22.95 -2.70 1.06
C GLU A 40 -21.76 -2.86 2.02
N MET A 41 -21.67 -4.02 2.67
CA MET A 41 -20.55 -4.38 3.55
C MET A 41 -19.22 -4.35 2.82
N ALA A 42 -19.16 -4.86 1.59
CA ALA A 42 -17.95 -4.80 0.77
C ALA A 42 -17.54 -3.35 0.52
N LEU A 43 -18.46 -2.50 0.07
CA LEU A 43 -18.15 -1.10 -0.21
C LEU A 43 -17.70 -0.36 1.07
N ASP A 44 -18.33 -0.63 2.22
CA ASP A 44 -17.98 -0.04 3.51
C ASP A 44 -16.62 -0.52 4.00
N LEU A 45 -16.32 -1.82 3.88
CA LEU A 45 -15.02 -2.38 4.23
C LEU A 45 -13.91 -1.77 3.37
N MET A 46 -14.13 -1.66 2.05
CA MET A 46 -13.17 -1.04 1.14
C MET A 46 -12.88 0.41 1.50
N PHE A 47 -13.91 1.19 1.83
CA PHE A 47 -13.73 2.56 2.28
C PHE A 47 -13.02 2.63 3.63
N THR A 48 -13.42 1.78 4.58
CA THR A 48 -12.86 1.72 5.93
C THR A 48 -11.38 1.37 5.90
N LEU A 49 -10.98 0.39 5.09
CA LEU A 49 -9.58 0.00 4.93
C LEU A 49 -8.75 1.14 4.34
N LEU A 50 -9.24 1.80 3.30
CA LEU A 50 -8.56 2.96 2.71
C LEU A 50 -8.42 4.11 3.72
N PHE A 51 -9.48 4.40 4.46
CA PHE A 51 -9.51 5.46 5.46
C PHE A 51 -8.56 5.16 6.63
N ALA A 52 -8.64 3.96 7.21
CA ALA A 52 -7.78 3.54 8.32
C ALA A 52 -6.29 3.52 7.93
N SER A 53 -5.98 3.10 6.70
CA SER A 53 -4.61 3.10 6.17
C SER A 53 -4.09 4.53 5.99
N PHE A 54 -4.94 5.43 5.50
CA PHE A 54 -4.58 6.83 5.29
C PHE A 54 -4.33 7.54 6.61
N GLU A 55 -5.25 7.45 7.57
CA GLU A 55 -5.14 8.14 8.86
C GLU A 55 -3.87 7.74 9.61
N THR A 56 -3.63 6.43 9.76
CA THR A 56 -2.46 5.94 10.52
C THR A 56 -1.14 6.22 9.82
N THR A 57 -1.05 5.97 8.50
CA THR A 57 0.18 6.15 7.74
C THR A 57 0.51 7.63 7.55
N SER A 58 -0.48 8.47 7.26
CA SER A 58 -0.24 9.91 7.10
C SER A 58 0.26 10.53 8.39
N LEU A 59 -0.37 10.20 9.53
CA LEU A 59 0.05 10.67 10.83
C LEU A 59 1.47 10.20 11.18
N ALA A 60 1.76 8.91 10.99
CA ALA A 60 3.09 8.35 11.22
C ALA A 60 4.15 9.05 10.35
N LEU A 61 3.87 9.27 9.06
CA LEU A 61 4.78 9.93 8.14
C LEU A 61 4.99 11.40 8.52
N THR A 62 3.93 12.11 8.92
CA THR A 62 4.03 13.48 9.43
C THR A 62 4.93 13.55 10.65
N TYR A 63 4.76 12.66 11.63
CA TYR A 63 5.64 12.61 12.80
C TYR A 63 7.07 12.24 12.45
N ALA A 64 7.27 11.27 11.55
CA ALA A 64 8.60 10.88 11.10
C ALA A 64 9.32 12.07 10.44
N ILE A 65 8.68 12.76 9.50
CA ILE A 65 9.24 13.94 8.84
C ILE A 65 9.52 15.05 9.86
N LYS A 66 8.60 15.28 10.80
CA LYS A 66 8.81 16.27 11.86
C LYS A 66 10.02 15.92 12.72
N ALA A 67 10.13 14.69 13.20
CA ALA A 67 11.24 14.24 14.04
C ALA A 67 12.59 14.38 13.30
N LEU A 68 12.64 14.04 12.02
CA LEU A 68 13.83 14.23 11.20
C LEU A 68 14.18 15.71 10.99
N SER A 69 13.16 16.56 10.81
CA SER A 69 13.35 18.01 10.64
C SER A 69 13.86 18.68 11.92
N ASP A 70 13.40 18.22 13.08
CA ASP A 70 13.84 18.71 14.39
C ASP A 70 15.26 18.19 14.75
N HIS A 71 15.74 17.13 14.06
CA HIS A 71 17.04 16.48 14.31
C HIS A 71 17.90 16.36 13.03
N PRO A 72 18.43 17.48 12.51
CA PRO A 72 19.15 17.51 11.22
C PRO A 72 20.44 16.66 11.20
N SER A 73 21.05 16.40 12.36
CA SER A 73 22.21 15.49 12.46
C SER A 73 21.85 14.03 12.19
N VAL A 74 20.63 13.60 12.55
CA VAL A 74 20.11 12.26 12.25
C VAL A 74 19.76 12.15 10.78
N LEU A 75 19.10 13.17 10.21
CA LEU A 75 18.82 13.24 8.78
C LEU A 75 20.10 13.15 7.94
N LYS A 76 21.15 13.90 8.29
CA LYS A 76 22.43 13.85 7.59
C LYS A 76 23.09 12.46 7.65
N ARG A 77 22.93 11.73 8.76
CA ARG A 77 23.42 10.35 8.86
C ARG A 77 22.64 9.41 7.95
N LEU A 78 21.31 9.52 7.92
CA LEU A 78 20.44 8.74 7.03
C LEU A 78 20.78 8.96 5.54
N GLU A 79 21.03 10.21 5.14
CA GLU A 79 21.45 10.53 3.76
C GLU A 79 22.80 9.91 3.39
N VAL A 80 23.73 9.85 4.35
CA VAL A 80 25.07 9.29 4.18
C VAL A 80 25.03 7.76 4.13
N ASP A 81 24.20 7.11 4.96
CA ASP A 81 23.99 5.66 4.93
C ASP A 81 23.34 5.20 3.61
N ASP A 82 22.39 5.98 3.07
CA ASP A 82 21.80 5.76 1.74
C ASP A 82 22.85 5.91 0.61
N ALA A 83 23.80 6.84 0.75
CA ALA A 83 24.89 7.03 -0.21
C ALA A 83 25.95 5.92 -0.14
N HIS A 84 26.26 5.40 1.05
CA HIS A 84 27.22 4.31 1.25
C HIS A 84 26.70 2.93 0.82
N THR A 85 25.38 2.77 0.71
CA THR A 85 24.73 1.55 0.18
C THR A 85 24.61 1.52 -1.35
N ASN A 86 25.21 2.49 -2.07
CA ASN A 86 25.14 2.62 -3.54
C ASN A 86 23.70 2.66 -4.10
N LEU A 87 22.72 3.16 -3.35
CA LEU A 87 21.40 3.42 -3.93
C LEU A 87 21.46 4.71 -4.77
N PRO A 88 21.08 4.69 -6.07
CA PRO A 88 21.24 5.87 -6.90
C PRO A 88 20.38 7.02 -6.38
N ALA A 89 21.01 8.17 -6.14
CA ALA A 89 20.34 9.40 -5.76
C ALA A 89 19.20 9.74 -6.73
N ARG A 90 18.02 9.96 -6.16
CA ARG A 90 16.86 10.72 -6.68
C ARG A 90 16.92 11.10 -8.17
N GLY A 91 16.51 10.17 -9.04
CA GLY A 91 16.04 10.47 -10.41
C GLY A 91 14.58 10.95 -10.40
N PRO A 92 14.08 11.57 -11.49
CA PRO A 92 12.72 12.07 -11.54
C PRO A 92 11.73 10.91 -11.44
N ALA A 93 10.53 11.26 -10.98
CA ALA A 93 9.47 10.39 -10.50
C ALA A 93 9.28 9.04 -11.24
N SER A 94 8.90 8.05 -10.43
CA SER A 94 8.26 6.79 -10.79
C SER A 94 9.04 5.88 -11.72
N THR A 95 9.63 4.81 -11.16
CA THR A 95 9.25 3.44 -11.52
C THR A 95 10.00 2.42 -10.64
N ASN A 96 9.22 1.56 -9.99
CA ASN A 96 9.57 0.29 -9.37
C ASN A 96 10.47 0.27 -8.12
N LEU A 97 9.83 0.37 -6.93
CA LEU A 97 10.41 -0.02 -5.63
C LEU A 97 10.86 -1.50 -5.61
N SER A 98 10.23 -2.38 -6.40
CA SER A 98 10.52 -3.82 -6.45
C SER A 98 11.95 -4.16 -6.92
N ALA A 99 12.57 -3.27 -7.70
CA ALA A 99 13.88 -3.51 -8.28
C ALA A 99 15.06 -2.97 -7.44
N ARG A 100 14.82 -2.35 -6.27
CA ARG A 100 15.79 -1.41 -5.70
C ARG A 100 16.58 -1.79 -4.45
N SER A 101 16.41 -2.97 -3.83
CA SER A 101 17.45 -3.47 -2.91
C SER A 101 17.24 -4.94 -2.48
N PRO A 102 18.31 -5.75 -2.41
CA PRO A 102 18.27 -7.06 -1.74
C PRO A 102 18.05 -6.94 -0.22
N ALA A 103 18.36 -5.79 0.39
CA ALA A 103 18.21 -5.54 1.83
C ALA A 103 16.73 -5.50 2.30
N LEU A 104 15.82 -4.93 1.50
CA LEU A 104 14.39 -4.93 1.83
C LEU A 104 13.77 -6.33 1.71
N ARG A 105 14.36 -7.20 0.87
CA ARG A 105 13.93 -8.60 0.73
C ARG A 105 14.20 -9.40 2.02
N THR A 106 15.30 -9.09 2.72
CA THR A 106 15.63 -9.70 4.02
C THR A 106 14.71 -9.20 5.14
N TYR A 107 14.37 -7.91 5.18
CA TYR A 107 13.45 -7.38 6.19
C TYR A 107 12.02 -7.95 6.04
N LEU A 108 11.54 -8.13 4.81
CA LEU A 108 10.24 -8.77 4.55
C LEU A 108 10.23 -10.25 4.95
N SER A 109 11.33 -11.00 4.76
CA SER A 109 11.37 -12.41 5.16
C SER A 109 11.39 -12.61 6.67
N VAL A 110 11.95 -11.65 7.43
CA VAL A 110 11.97 -11.72 8.91
C VAL A 110 10.58 -11.48 9.49
N VAL A 111 9.77 -10.62 8.89
CA VAL A 111 8.40 -10.32 9.35
C VAL A 111 7.41 -11.43 8.97
N GLN A 112 7.68 -12.21 7.93
CA GLN A 112 6.81 -13.31 7.51
C GLN A 112 6.97 -14.60 8.33
N HIS A 113 7.93 -14.66 9.25
CA HIS A 113 8.21 -15.85 10.08
C HIS A 113 8.03 -15.62 11.60
N THR A 114 7.30 -14.57 11.98
CA THR A 114 6.77 -14.37 13.34
C THR A 114 5.27 -14.47 13.34
#